data_AF-A0A972GER7-F1
#
_entry.id   AF-A0A972GER7-F1
#
_cell.length_a   1.000
_cell.length_b   1.000
_cell.length_c   1.000
_cell.angle_alpha   90.00
_cell.angle_beta   90.00
_cell.angle_gamma   90.00
#
_symmetry.space_group_name_H-M   'P 1'
#
loop_
_entity.id
_entity.type
_entity.pdbx_description
1 polymer ?
#
loop_
_entity_poly.entity_id
_entity_poly.type
_entity_poly.pdbx_seq_one_letter_code
_entity_poly.pdbx_strand_id
1 'polypeptide(L)'
;MVVKQAGREQLWRVLTIEQIPNNDIIPGIIAHSQGTKYSAFLTDSEPREVLTIQGQRRWRGRFVRWVLIPALIIGIPLGIDHIGYIMSGQASHNRGKDHFEAGNFAAVPEYTRAIDRDPSIADWYVDRGMAYRELGEFDKALADYDMALQLEPDHRDAIVHRGRVFYRRREYHRAIADYDYVIAPHPTYYYAYCNRGFSYKKLGEVQKAIVNFAVCRDLTQSEGWKARATEEIQALQFLTQ
;
A
#
# COMPACT_ATOMS: atom_id res chain seq x y z
N MET A 1 14.55 31.72 18.21
CA MET A 1 14.85 30.87 19.38
C MET A 1 16.36 30.97 19.63
N VAL A 2 16.79 31.46 20.79
CA VAL A 2 18.23 31.70 21.08
C VAL A 2 18.77 30.52 21.88
N VAL A 3 19.70 29.75 21.31
CA VAL A 3 20.47 28.72 22.03
C VAL A 3 21.85 29.30 22.29
N LYS A 4 22.21 29.49 23.56
CA LYS A 4 23.55 29.94 23.98
C LYS A 4 24.46 28.73 24.16
N GLN A 5 25.61 28.72 23.48
CA GLN A 5 26.78 27.97 23.92
C GLN A 5 28.03 28.85 23.74
N ALA A 6 28.78 29.00 24.83
CA ALA A 6 30.13 29.56 24.96
C ALA A 6 30.55 30.73 24.02
N GLY A 7 30.41 31.96 24.53
CA GLY A 7 31.51 32.92 24.45
C GLY A 7 31.63 33.86 23.24
N ARG A 8 30.68 33.93 22.30
CA ARG A 8 30.57 35.07 21.37
C ARG A 8 29.11 35.39 21.08
N GLU A 9 28.69 36.60 21.44
CA GLU A 9 27.43 37.16 20.93
C GLU A 9 27.65 37.48 19.44
N GLN A 10 27.10 36.64 18.55
CA GLN A 10 26.94 37.01 17.15
C GLN A 10 25.46 37.23 16.87
N LEU A 11 25.12 38.49 16.60
CA LEU A 11 23.82 38.93 16.12
C LEU A 11 23.61 38.35 14.72
N TRP A 12 22.85 37.27 14.61
CA TRP A 12 22.33 36.82 13.33
C TRP A 12 21.20 37.77 12.92
N ARG A 13 21.46 38.64 11.92
CA ARG A 13 20.36 39.27 11.18
C ARG A 13 19.76 38.20 10.28
N VAL A 14 18.55 37.75 10.62
CA VAL A 14 17.71 37.06 9.66
C VAL A 14 17.28 38.12 8.64
N LEU A 15 17.85 38.08 7.44
CA LEU A 15 17.29 38.82 6.32
C LEU A 15 16.04 38.06 5.86
N THR A 16 14.87 38.60 6.21
CA THR A 16 13.61 38.21 5.58
C THR A 16 13.71 38.53 4.09
N ILE A 17 13.28 37.60 3.24
CA ILE A 17 13.24 37.76 1.77
C ILE A 17 12.08 38.71 1.43
N GLU A 18 12.21 39.99 1.78
CA GLU A 18 11.35 41.07 1.29
C GLU A 18 12.17 42.18 0.59
N GLN A 19 13.50 42.02 0.52
CA GLN A 19 14.40 43.05 -0.03
C GLN A 19 15.23 42.61 -1.24
N ILE A 20 14.90 41.49 -1.90
CA ILE A 20 15.56 41.10 -3.15
C ILE A 20 14.63 41.50 -4.31
N PRO A 21 14.98 42.50 -5.14
CA PRO A 21 14.20 42.82 -6.32
C PRO A 21 14.23 41.63 -7.29
N ASN A 22 13.06 41.18 -7.73
CA ASN A 22 12.89 40.13 -8.72
C ASN A 22 13.70 40.44 -9.99
N ASN A 23 14.80 39.72 -10.27
CA ASN A 23 15.04 39.06 -11.57
C ASN A 23 16.39 38.37 -11.85
N ASP A 24 17.32 38.15 -10.91
CA ASP A 24 18.61 37.54 -11.28
C ASP A 24 18.70 36.03 -10.95
N ILE A 25 18.76 35.22 -12.01
CA ILE A 25 19.17 33.80 -11.95
C ILE A 25 20.69 33.77 -11.71
N ILE A 26 21.14 33.23 -10.57
CA ILE A 26 22.57 32.95 -10.36
C ILE A 26 22.85 31.48 -10.73
N PRO A 27 23.69 31.18 -11.74
CA PRO A 27 24.11 29.82 -12.06
C PRO A 27 25.37 29.44 -11.26
N GLY A 28 25.37 28.23 -10.66
CA GLY A 28 26.62 27.61 -10.20
C GLY A 28 26.51 26.79 -8.92
N ILE A 29 26.06 25.54 -9.02
CA ILE A 29 26.32 24.51 -8.00
C ILE A 29 26.96 23.32 -8.71
N ILE A 30 28.27 23.10 -8.48
CA ILE A 30 28.97 21.88 -8.91
C ILE A 30 29.05 20.93 -7.71
N ALA A 31 28.30 19.84 -7.76
CA ALA A 31 28.33 18.80 -6.73
C ALA A 31 29.37 17.71 -7.09
N HIS A 32 30.36 17.50 -6.22
CA HIS A 32 31.32 16.39 -6.36
C HIS A 32 31.05 15.33 -5.28
N SER A 33 30.87 14.07 -5.69
CA SER A 33 30.65 12.96 -4.75
C SER A 33 31.92 12.14 -4.55
N GLN A 34 32.42 12.06 -3.32
CA GLN A 34 33.31 10.99 -2.89
C GLN A 34 32.74 10.33 -1.64
N GLY A 35 32.20 9.12 -1.79
CA GLY A 35 31.58 8.38 -0.69
C GLY A 35 30.25 8.97 -0.20
N THR A 36 29.94 8.79 1.09
CA THR A 36 28.65 9.15 1.74
C THR A 36 28.56 10.59 2.24
N LYS A 37 29.35 11.52 1.69
CA LYS A 37 29.33 12.94 2.07
C LYS A 37 28.98 13.79 0.86
N TYR A 38 28.09 14.76 1.05
CA TYR A 38 27.72 15.76 0.06
C TYR A 38 28.17 17.12 0.57
N SER A 39 28.87 17.88 -0.27
CA SER A 39 29.30 19.25 0.01
C SER A 39 28.93 20.12 -1.16
N ALA A 40 28.31 21.28 -0.87
CA ALA A 40 28.00 22.31 -1.84
C ALA A 40 28.97 23.48 -1.65
N PHE A 41 29.47 24.04 -2.75
CA PHE A 41 30.33 25.22 -2.74
C PHE A 41 29.58 26.38 -3.39
N LEU A 42 29.68 27.56 -2.78
CA LEU A 42 29.41 28.82 -3.46
C LEU A 42 30.76 29.32 -4.00
N THR A 43 30.89 29.45 -5.32
CA THR A 43 32.09 30.02 -5.93
C THR A 43 31.96 31.55 -5.96
N ASP A 44 32.36 32.19 -4.86
CA ASP A 44 33.49 33.13 -4.86
C ASP A 44 33.66 33.66 -3.43
N SER A 45 34.93 33.72 -3.00
CA SER A 45 35.44 34.08 -1.66
C SER A 45 35.52 32.95 -0.60
N GLU A 46 36.77 32.54 -0.37
CA GLU A 46 37.43 31.72 0.67
C GLU A 46 36.64 30.73 1.57
N PRO A 47 37.22 29.53 1.86
CA PRO A 47 36.51 28.43 2.47
C PRO A 47 36.36 28.63 3.99
N ARG A 48 35.13 28.87 4.46
CA ARG A 48 34.81 28.74 5.90
C ARG A 48 33.54 27.93 6.11
N GLU A 49 33.79 26.77 6.71
CA GLU A 49 32.88 25.84 7.38
C GLU A 49 31.92 24.98 6.52
N VAL A 50 32.24 23.68 6.52
CA VAL A 50 31.49 22.60 5.87
C VAL A 50 30.37 22.15 6.81
N LEU A 51 29.12 22.33 6.39
CA LEU A 51 27.96 21.75 7.08
C LEU A 51 27.95 20.23 6.82
N THR A 52 28.52 19.46 7.76
CA THR A 52 28.63 18.00 7.65
C THR A 52 27.38 17.35 8.23
N ILE A 53 26.47 16.89 7.38
CA ILE A 53 25.30 16.09 7.80
C ILE A 53 25.76 14.62 7.92
N GLN A 54 25.86 14.08 9.15
CA GLN A 54 26.08 12.64 9.36
C GLN A 54 24.76 11.88 9.21
N GLY A 55 24.54 11.29 8.04
CA GLY A 55 23.40 10.42 7.77
C GLY A 55 23.61 8.99 8.31
N GLN A 56 22.72 8.55 9.21
CA GLN A 56 22.55 7.13 9.55
C GLN A 56 21.89 6.39 8.37
N ARG A 57 22.43 5.20 8.08
CA ARG A 57 22.29 4.43 6.85
C ARG A 57 20.90 3.77 6.69
N ARG A 58 20.27 3.96 5.51
CA ARG A 58 19.93 2.93 4.50
C ARG A 58 18.68 3.34 3.71
N TRP A 59 18.86 3.88 2.50
CA TRP A 59 17.95 3.62 1.38
C TRP A 59 18.79 3.66 0.09
N ARG A 60 19.07 2.49 -0.47
CA ARG A 60 19.70 2.35 -1.80
C ARG A 60 18.58 2.19 -2.82
N GLY A 61 18.43 3.16 -3.71
CA GLY A 61 17.52 3.05 -4.86
C GLY A 61 17.46 4.36 -5.66
N ARG A 62 17.56 4.26 -6.98
CA ARG A 62 17.72 5.32 -7.99
C ARG A 62 16.60 6.39 -8.03
N PHE A 63 15.60 6.27 -7.15
CA PHE A 63 14.34 7.02 -7.16
C PHE A 63 14.38 8.36 -6.40
N VAL A 64 15.28 8.52 -5.42
CA VAL A 64 15.38 9.74 -4.57
C VAL A 64 15.84 10.97 -5.36
N ARG A 65 16.45 10.77 -6.54
CA ARG A 65 17.22 11.81 -7.25
C ARG A 65 16.37 12.79 -8.08
N TRP A 66 15.13 12.44 -8.46
CA TRP A 66 14.33 13.27 -9.39
C TRP A 66 13.16 14.01 -8.76
N VAL A 67 12.73 13.63 -7.55
CA VAL A 67 11.56 14.27 -6.89
C VAL A 67 11.96 15.44 -5.97
N LEU A 68 13.14 15.37 -5.34
CA LEU A 68 13.53 16.36 -4.32
C LEU A 68 14.11 17.66 -4.90
N ILE A 69 14.59 17.65 -6.14
CA ILE A 69 15.28 18.82 -6.72
C ILE A 69 14.30 19.88 -7.27
N PRO A 70 13.16 19.53 -7.90
CA PRO A 70 12.20 20.57 -8.35
C PRO A 70 11.37 21.20 -7.22
N ALA A 71 11.10 20.45 -6.14
CA ALA A 71 10.23 20.91 -5.05
C ALA A 71 10.85 22.07 -4.23
N LEU A 72 12.18 22.15 -4.18
CA LEU A 72 12.91 23.22 -3.51
C LEU A 72 12.89 24.57 -4.26
N ILE A 73 12.49 24.57 -5.54
CA ILE A 73 12.56 25.76 -6.42
C ILE A 73 11.24 26.54 -6.47
N ILE A 74 10.09 25.92 -6.14
CA ILE A 74 8.76 26.54 -6.35
C ILE A 74 8.12 27.07 -5.04
N GLY A 75 8.76 26.93 -3.89
CA GLY A 75 8.25 27.55 -2.65
C GLY A 75 6.85 27.07 -2.24
N ILE A 76 6.44 25.86 -2.65
CA ILE A 76 5.28 25.19 -2.09
C ILE A 76 5.78 24.50 -0.83
N PRO A 77 5.37 24.91 0.37
CA PRO A 77 5.72 24.21 1.60
C PRO A 77 4.91 22.92 1.66
N LEU A 78 5.28 21.92 0.86
CA LEU A 78 4.91 20.54 1.18
C LEU A 78 5.76 20.16 2.39
N GLY A 79 5.21 20.46 3.57
CA GLY A 79 5.88 20.33 4.86
C GLY A 79 6.53 18.95 5.02
N ILE A 80 7.81 18.94 5.37
CA ILE A 80 8.60 17.74 5.64
C ILE A 80 7.89 16.83 6.68
N ASP A 81 7.10 17.43 7.58
CA ASP A 81 6.28 16.74 8.57
C ASP A 81 5.12 15.93 7.98
N HIS A 82 4.48 16.43 6.92
CA HIS A 82 3.38 15.73 6.23
C HIS A 82 3.90 14.50 5.48
N ILE A 83 5.05 14.62 4.82
CA ILE A 83 5.72 13.50 4.16
C ILE A 83 6.18 12.47 5.20
N GLY A 84 6.77 12.92 6.32
CA GLY A 84 7.13 12.04 7.43
C GLY A 84 5.94 11.31 8.05
N TYR A 85 4.79 11.98 8.14
CA TYR A 85 3.54 11.41 8.66
C TYR A 85 2.97 10.31 7.75
N ILE A 86 2.88 10.53 6.44
CA ILE A 86 2.44 9.51 5.48
C ILE A 86 3.41 8.32 5.45
N MET A 87 4.72 8.59 5.44
CA MET A 87 5.74 7.53 5.47
C MET A 87 5.63 6.65 6.73
N SER A 88 5.15 7.21 7.85
CA SER A 88 4.88 6.44 9.07
C SER A 88 3.66 5.51 8.95
N GLY A 89 2.68 5.86 8.11
CA GLY A 89 1.54 5.02 7.77
C GLY A 89 1.98 3.77 7.02
N GLN A 90 2.76 3.94 5.93
CA GLN A 90 3.30 2.82 5.15
C GLN A 90 4.16 1.87 6.00
N ALA A 91 4.98 2.42 6.89
CA ALA A 91 5.79 1.61 7.80
C ALA A 91 4.92 0.76 8.74
N SER A 92 3.79 1.28 9.19
CA SER A 92 2.84 0.54 10.03
C SER A 92 2.08 -0.51 9.23
N HIS A 93 1.66 -0.18 8.01
CA HIS A 93 1.04 -1.15 7.10
C HIS A 93 1.96 -2.35 6.83
N ASN A 94 3.24 -2.10 6.54
CA ASN A 94 4.22 -3.17 6.33
C ASN A 94 4.39 -4.07 7.58
N ARG A 95 4.44 -3.50 8.79
CA ARG A 95 4.46 -4.32 10.02
C ARG A 95 3.17 -5.12 10.20
N GLY A 96 2.03 -4.55 9.82
CA GLY A 96 0.76 -5.26 9.80
C GLY A 96 0.80 -6.49 8.90
N LYS A 97 1.40 -6.37 7.71
CA LYS A 97 1.63 -7.50 6.79
C LYS A 97 2.53 -8.56 7.39
N ASP A 98 3.67 -8.16 7.98
CA ASP A 98 4.59 -9.09 8.63
C ASP A 98 3.88 -9.89 9.75
N HIS A 99 3.05 -9.22 10.55
CA HIS A 99 2.26 -9.89 11.58
C HIS A 99 1.17 -10.79 11.01
N PHE A 100 0.51 -10.38 9.93
CA PHE A 100 -0.52 -11.18 9.27
C PHE A 100 0.06 -12.47 8.67
N GLU A 101 1.21 -12.38 8.01
CA GLU A 101 1.95 -13.52 7.47
C GLU A 101 2.44 -14.47 8.58
N ALA A 102 2.84 -13.92 9.73
CA ALA A 102 3.17 -14.70 10.92
C ALA A 102 1.95 -15.32 11.63
N GLY A 103 0.73 -15.06 11.17
CA GLY A 103 -0.51 -15.54 11.80
C GLY A 103 -0.82 -14.87 13.16
N ASN A 104 -0.25 -13.69 13.40
CA ASN A 104 -0.41 -12.97 14.66
C ASN A 104 -1.55 -11.94 14.59
N PHE A 105 -2.36 -11.88 15.65
CA PHE A 105 -3.44 -10.91 15.84
C PHE A 105 -2.97 -9.45 15.95
N ALA A 106 -1.66 -9.22 16.14
CA ALA A 106 -1.05 -7.89 16.11
C ALA A 106 -1.16 -7.17 14.75
N ALA A 107 -1.57 -7.86 13.68
CA ALA A 107 -1.77 -7.26 12.36
C ALA A 107 -2.82 -6.13 12.37
N VAL A 108 -3.96 -6.35 13.04
CA VAL A 108 -5.08 -5.38 13.07
C VAL A 108 -4.67 -4.04 13.67
N PRO A 109 -4.03 -3.97 14.86
CA PRO A 109 -3.53 -2.70 15.40
C PRO A 109 -2.58 -1.95 14.48
N GLU A 110 -1.68 -2.64 13.79
CA GLU A 110 -0.72 -1.99 12.87
C GLU A 110 -1.41 -1.45 11.62
N TYR A 111 -2.37 -2.19 11.06
CA TYR A 111 -3.19 -1.69 9.94
C TYR A 111 -4.06 -0.50 10.37
N THR A 112 -4.64 -0.53 11.57
CA THR A 112 -5.38 0.62 12.10
C THR A 112 -4.49 1.84 12.22
N ARG A 113 -3.27 1.70 12.74
CA ARG A 113 -2.30 2.81 12.77
C ARG A 113 -1.95 3.31 11.38
N ALA A 114 -1.90 2.44 10.37
CA ALA A 114 -1.69 2.88 9.00
C ALA A 114 -2.87 3.72 8.52
N ILE A 115 -4.09 3.20 8.62
CA ILE A 115 -5.33 3.87 8.21
C ILE A 115 -5.54 5.21 8.93
N ASP A 116 -5.24 5.30 10.23
CA ASP A 116 -5.34 6.55 10.99
C ASP A 116 -4.38 7.64 10.45
N ARG A 117 -3.29 7.23 9.79
CA ARG A 117 -2.31 8.15 9.17
C ARG A 117 -2.70 8.53 7.75
N ASP A 118 -3.25 7.60 6.99
CA ASP A 118 -3.77 7.89 5.66
C ASP A 118 -5.01 7.03 5.39
N PRO A 119 -6.22 7.60 5.56
CA PRO A 119 -7.47 6.87 5.35
C PRO A 119 -7.87 6.80 3.87
N SER A 120 -7.05 7.30 2.94
CA SER A 120 -7.39 7.33 1.52
C SER A 120 -6.95 6.10 0.73
N ILE A 121 -6.21 5.18 1.37
CA ILE A 121 -5.61 4.01 0.70
C ILE A 121 -6.52 2.78 0.87
N ALA A 122 -7.21 2.40 -0.20
CA ALA A 122 -8.14 1.27 -0.22
C ALA A 122 -7.49 -0.07 0.19
N ASP A 123 -6.29 -0.34 -0.31
CA ASP A 123 -5.51 -1.56 0.01
C ASP A 123 -5.35 -1.79 1.52
N TRP A 124 -5.22 -0.74 2.32
CA TRP A 124 -5.01 -0.86 3.76
C TRP A 124 -6.26 -1.35 4.47
N TYR A 125 -7.45 -0.94 4.00
CA TYR A 125 -8.71 -1.48 4.46
C TYR A 125 -8.89 -2.94 4.00
N VAL A 126 -8.50 -3.28 2.77
CA VAL A 126 -8.55 -4.67 2.29
C VAL A 126 -7.71 -5.58 3.19
N ASP A 127 -6.48 -5.19 3.49
CA ASP A 127 -5.57 -5.97 4.32
C ASP A 127 -6.06 -6.10 5.77
N ARG A 128 -6.64 -5.04 6.35
CA ARG A 128 -7.26 -5.12 7.69
C ARG A 128 -8.52 -5.98 7.68
N GLY A 129 -9.36 -5.85 6.65
CA GLY A 129 -10.53 -6.70 6.46
C GLY A 129 -10.17 -8.18 6.34
N MET A 130 -9.05 -8.50 5.67
CA MET A 130 -8.51 -9.86 5.61
C MET A 130 -8.15 -10.38 6.99
N ALA A 131 -7.45 -9.57 7.80
CA ALA A 131 -7.13 -9.92 9.19
C ALA A 131 -8.39 -10.16 10.04
N TYR A 132 -9.39 -9.29 9.95
CA TYR A 132 -10.68 -9.48 10.64
C TYR A 132 -11.40 -10.75 10.20
N ARG A 133 -11.38 -11.09 8.92
CA ARG A 133 -11.99 -12.33 8.43
C ARG A 133 -11.30 -13.58 9.00
N GLU A 134 -9.97 -13.59 9.08
CA GLU A 134 -9.25 -14.73 9.68
C GLU A 134 -9.55 -14.85 11.18
N LEU A 135 -9.78 -13.73 11.86
CA LEU A 135 -10.28 -13.68 13.25
C LEU A 135 -11.75 -14.10 13.41
N GLY A 136 -12.50 -14.25 12.31
CA GLY A 136 -13.93 -14.52 12.34
C GLY A 136 -14.80 -13.29 12.63
N GLU A 137 -14.21 -12.09 12.70
CA GLU A 137 -14.90 -10.82 12.90
C GLU A 137 -15.52 -10.31 11.58
N PHE A 138 -16.49 -11.05 11.06
CA PHE A 138 -17.02 -10.84 9.71
C PHE A 138 -17.68 -9.47 9.49
N ASP A 139 -18.36 -8.91 10.49
CA ASP A 139 -19.00 -7.60 10.32
C ASP A 139 -17.97 -6.48 10.18
N LYS A 140 -16.84 -6.55 10.91
CA LYS A 140 -15.73 -5.60 10.76
C LYS A 140 -15.03 -5.77 9.42
N ALA A 141 -14.85 -7.02 8.97
CA ALA A 141 -14.28 -7.31 7.65
C ALA A 141 -15.14 -6.72 6.53
N LEU A 142 -16.47 -6.90 6.59
CA LEU A 142 -17.40 -6.30 5.62
C LEU A 142 -17.31 -4.78 5.62
N ALA A 143 -17.30 -4.14 6.80
CA ALA A 143 -17.17 -2.69 6.89
C ALA A 143 -15.87 -2.16 6.25
N ASP A 144 -14.75 -2.85 6.46
CA ASP A 144 -13.48 -2.49 5.83
C ASP A 144 -13.50 -2.69 4.31
N TYR A 145 -14.06 -3.80 3.81
CA TYR A 145 -14.20 -3.99 2.37
C TYR A 145 -15.15 -2.98 1.73
N ASP A 146 -16.25 -2.62 2.40
CA ASP A 146 -17.17 -1.59 1.90
C ASP A 146 -16.50 -0.22 1.90
N MET A 147 -15.64 0.09 2.88
CA MET A 147 -14.83 1.32 2.86
C MET A 147 -13.82 1.31 1.70
N ALA A 148 -13.11 0.20 1.47
CA ALA A 148 -12.23 0.06 0.32
C ALA A 148 -12.97 0.30 -1.00
N LEU A 149 -14.21 -0.18 -1.12
CA LEU A 149 -15.06 0.01 -2.31
C LEU A 149 -15.69 1.42 -2.40
N GLN A 150 -15.80 2.15 -1.30
CA GLN A 150 -16.14 3.58 -1.35
C GLN A 150 -15.00 4.41 -1.92
N LEU A 151 -13.75 4.04 -1.61
CA LEU A 151 -12.55 4.68 -2.13
C LEU A 151 -12.28 4.28 -3.59
N GLU A 152 -12.39 2.99 -3.88
CA GLU A 152 -12.13 2.40 -5.20
C GLU A 152 -13.25 1.39 -5.58
N PRO A 153 -14.32 1.86 -6.26
CA PRO A 153 -15.50 1.03 -6.55
C PRO A 153 -15.24 -0.27 -7.31
N ASP A 154 -14.20 -0.31 -8.15
CA ASP A 154 -13.84 -1.47 -8.97
C ASP A 154 -12.66 -2.26 -8.40
N HIS A 155 -12.34 -2.09 -7.11
CA HIS A 155 -11.23 -2.78 -6.45
C HIS A 155 -11.50 -4.28 -6.34
N ARG A 156 -11.03 -5.05 -7.33
CA ARG A 156 -11.29 -6.49 -7.46
C ARG A 156 -11.05 -7.30 -6.20
N ASP A 157 -9.92 -7.09 -5.52
CA ASP A 157 -9.58 -7.86 -4.33
C ASP A 157 -10.57 -7.58 -3.20
N ALA A 158 -10.94 -6.31 -2.94
CA ALA A 158 -11.99 -5.96 -1.98
C ALA A 158 -13.31 -6.69 -2.29
N ILE A 159 -13.76 -6.69 -3.55
CA ILE A 159 -15.01 -7.37 -3.97
C ILE A 159 -14.91 -8.89 -3.74
N VAL A 160 -13.83 -9.53 -4.18
CA VAL A 160 -13.68 -10.98 -4.00
C VAL A 160 -13.54 -11.35 -2.53
N HIS A 161 -12.82 -10.56 -1.74
CA HIS A 161 -12.67 -10.81 -0.32
C HIS A 161 -13.98 -10.58 0.46
N ARG A 162 -14.81 -9.61 0.06
CA ARG A 162 -16.18 -9.44 0.55
C ARG A 162 -17.06 -10.64 0.21
N GLY A 163 -17.00 -11.12 -1.04
CA GLY A 163 -17.65 -12.36 -1.46
C GLY A 163 -17.24 -13.57 -0.61
N ARG A 164 -15.96 -13.66 -0.22
CA ARG A 164 -15.47 -14.73 0.68
C ARG A 164 -16.07 -14.63 2.08
N VAL A 165 -16.35 -13.42 2.58
CA VAL A 165 -17.07 -13.23 3.86
C VAL A 165 -18.52 -13.67 3.73
N PHE A 166 -19.22 -13.28 2.66
CA PHE A 166 -20.58 -13.77 2.40
C PHE A 166 -20.64 -15.29 2.30
N TYR A 167 -19.66 -15.92 1.63
CA TYR A 167 -19.53 -17.38 1.59
C TYR A 167 -19.39 -17.99 3.00
N ARG A 168 -18.55 -17.41 3.87
CA ARG A 168 -18.37 -17.86 5.27
C ARG A 168 -19.65 -17.71 6.09
N ARG A 169 -20.45 -16.67 5.80
CA ARG A 169 -21.79 -16.44 6.38
C ARG A 169 -22.91 -17.29 5.75
N ARG A 170 -22.57 -18.16 4.78
CA ARG A 170 -23.53 -18.97 3.99
C ARG A 170 -24.47 -18.16 3.10
N GLU A 171 -24.13 -16.91 2.83
CA GLU A 171 -24.86 -16.01 1.94
C GLU A 171 -24.38 -16.21 0.49
N TYR A 172 -24.53 -17.43 -0.02
CA TYR A 172 -23.87 -17.86 -1.26
C TYR A 172 -24.29 -17.07 -2.51
N HIS A 173 -25.56 -16.66 -2.61
CA HIS A 173 -26.01 -15.82 -3.73
C HIS A 173 -25.35 -14.45 -3.74
N ARG A 174 -25.12 -13.83 -2.57
CA ARG A 174 -24.40 -12.56 -2.48
C ARG A 174 -22.93 -12.72 -2.84
N ALA A 175 -22.30 -13.81 -2.38
CA ALA A 175 -20.95 -14.14 -2.78
C ALA A 175 -20.81 -14.29 -4.30
N ILE A 176 -21.75 -15.01 -4.94
CA ILE A 176 -21.79 -15.19 -6.39
C ILE A 176 -21.93 -13.85 -7.11
N ALA A 177 -22.82 -12.96 -6.64
CA ALA A 177 -22.99 -11.63 -7.25
C ALA A 177 -21.68 -10.81 -7.22
N ASP A 178 -20.95 -10.82 -6.10
CA ASP A 178 -19.64 -10.16 -6.01
C ASP A 178 -18.62 -10.77 -7.00
N TYR A 179 -18.58 -12.11 -7.12
CA TYR A 179 -17.67 -12.75 -8.09
C TYR A 179 -18.07 -12.49 -9.54
N ASP A 180 -19.37 -12.46 -9.85
CA ASP A 180 -19.88 -12.14 -11.18
C ASP A 180 -19.50 -10.72 -11.59
N TYR A 181 -19.58 -9.77 -10.66
CA TYR A 181 -19.16 -8.38 -10.88
C TYR A 181 -17.68 -8.28 -11.29
N VAL A 182 -16.80 -9.09 -10.69
CA VAL A 182 -15.36 -9.11 -11.06
C VAL A 182 -15.13 -9.84 -12.38
N ILE A 183 -15.85 -10.94 -12.63
CA ILE A 183 -15.66 -11.78 -13.81
C ILE A 183 -16.09 -11.06 -15.10
N ALA A 184 -17.18 -10.29 -15.07
CA ALA A 184 -17.72 -9.65 -16.26
C ALA A 184 -16.69 -8.73 -16.99
N PRO A 185 -15.99 -7.80 -16.31
CA PRO A 185 -14.92 -7.02 -16.92
C PRO A 185 -13.56 -7.74 -16.96
N HIS A 186 -13.36 -8.79 -16.16
CA HIS A 186 -12.08 -9.50 -16.06
C HIS A 186 -12.23 -11.02 -16.17
N PRO A 187 -12.50 -11.54 -17.37
CA PRO A 187 -12.76 -12.96 -17.59
C PRO A 187 -11.55 -13.86 -17.34
N THR A 188 -10.36 -13.29 -17.17
CA THR A 188 -9.13 -14.02 -16.85
C THR A 188 -8.79 -14.03 -15.36
N TYR A 189 -9.58 -13.38 -14.51
CA TYR A 189 -9.34 -13.31 -13.06
C TYR A 189 -9.76 -14.62 -12.38
N TYR A 190 -8.87 -15.62 -12.46
CA TYR A 190 -9.12 -17.01 -12.03
C TYR A 190 -9.66 -17.11 -10.59
N TYR A 191 -9.20 -16.24 -9.69
CA TYR A 191 -9.53 -16.30 -8.27
C TYR A 191 -11.04 -16.13 -8.00
N ALA A 192 -11.73 -15.30 -8.79
CA ALA A 192 -13.19 -15.17 -8.71
C ALA A 192 -13.90 -16.46 -9.15
N TYR A 193 -13.45 -17.12 -10.22
CA TYR A 193 -14.00 -18.40 -10.67
C TYR A 193 -13.86 -19.49 -9.60
N CYS A 194 -12.69 -19.59 -8.96
CA CYS A 194 -12.48 -20.59 -7.91
C CYS A 194 -13.48 -20.39 -6.74
N ASN A 195 -13.63 -19.15 -6.26
CA ASN A 195 -14.52 -18.84 -5.15
C ASN A 195 -16.01 -18.94 -5.53
N ARG A 196 -16.37 -18.60 -6.77
CA ARG A 196 -17.72 -18.81 -7.32
C ARG A 196 -18.05 -20.30 -7.43
N GLY A 197 -17.09 -21.12 -7.85
CA GLY A 197 -17.21 -22.58 -7.87
C GLY A 197 -17.55 -23.19 -6.50
N PHE A 198 -16.86 -22.76 -5.43
CA PHE A 198 -17.20 -23.18 -4.07
C PHE A 198 -18.62 -22.76 -3.66
N SER A 199 -19.06 -21.58 -4.06
CA SER A 199 -20.40 -21.07 -3.74
C SER A 199 -21.48 -21.89 -4.44
N TYR A 200 -21.30 -22.22 -5.72
CA TYR A 200 -22.20 -23.12 -6.44
C TYR A 200 -22.23 -24.53 -5.84
N LYS A 201 -21.06 -25.07 -5.45
CA LYS A 201 -20.97 -26.36 -4.76
C LYS A 201 -21.83 -26.38 -3.49
N LYS A 202 -21.82 -25.30 -2.71
CA LYS A 202 -22.64 -25.18 -1.49
C LYS A 202 -24.13 -25.04 -1.74
N LEU A 203 -24.52 -24.53 -2.91
CA LEU A 203 -25.90 -24.47 -3.36
C LEU A 203 -26.41 -25.78 -3.99
N GLY A 204 -25.55 -26.81 -4.13
CA GLY A 204 -25.91 -28.05 -4.84
C GLY A 204 -25.93 -27.91 -6.36
N GLU A 205 -25.47 -26.78 -6.89
CA GLU A 205 -25.40 -26.46 -8.32
C GLU A 205 -24.15 -27.09 -8.93
N VAL A 206 -24.09 -28.44 -8.91
CA VAL A 206 -22.88 -29.24 -9.18
C VAL A 206 -22.28 -28.93 -10.55
N GLN A 207 -23.09 -28.88 -11.60
CA GLN A 207 -22.59 -28.61 -12.95
C GLN A 207 -21.95 -27.21 -13.06
N LYS A 208 -22.57 -26.20 -12.45
CA LYS A 208 -22.02 -24.83 -12.43
C LYS A 208 -20.71 -24.79 -11.64
N ALA A 209 -20.60 -25.53 -10.54
CA ALA A 209 -19.38 -25.65 -9.76
C ALA A 209 -18.23 -26.26 -10.58
N ILE A 210 -18.47 -27.40 -11.27
CA ILE A 210 -17.48 -28.07 -12.13
C ILE A 210 -16.95 -27.12 -13.21
N VAL A 211 -17.84 -26.43 -13.92
CA VAL A 211 -17.45 -25.47 -14.97
C VAL A 211 -16.56 -24.36 -14.40
N ASN A 212 -16.91 -23.81 -13.23
CA ASN A 212 -16.13 -22.77 -12.59
C ASN A 212 -14.74 -23.26 -12.12
N PHE A 213 -14.66 -24.47 -11.56
CA PHE A 213 -13.38 -25.05 -11.20
C PHE A 213 -12.52 -25.37 -12.41
N ALA A 214 -13.10 -25.81 -13.53
CA ALA A 214 -12.36 -26.02 -14.77
C ALA A 214 -11.73 -24.71 -15.27
N VAL A 215 -12.50 -23.62 -15.32
CA VAL A 215 -11.99 -22.30 -15.71
C VAL A 215 -10.92 -21.81 -14.72
N CYS A 216 -11.13 -21.97 -13.40
CA CYS A 216 -10.13 -21.67 -12.37
C CYS A 216 -8.80 -22.42 -12.60
N ARG A 217 -8.87 -23.73 -12.87
CA ARG A 217 -7.71 -24.60 -13.13
C ARG A 217 -6.95 -24.18 -14.38
N ASP A 218 -7.66 -23.79 -15.43
CA ASP A 218 -7.07 -23.49 -16.73
C ASP A 218 -6.44 -22.07 -16.76
N LEU A 219 -6.97 -21.14 -15.97
CA LEU A 219 -6.47 -19.76 -15.88
C LEU A 219 -5.40 -19.53 -14.79
N THR A 220 -5.35 -20.36 -13.75
CA THR A 220 -4.39 -20.17 -12.64
C THR A 220 -2.96 -20.56 -13.01
N GLN A 221 -1.99 -19.76 -12.55
CA GLN A 221 -0.57 -20.13 -12.56
C GLN A 221 -0.11 -20.80 -11.25
N SER A 222 -0.98 -20.83 -10.23
CA SER A 222 -0.68 -21.45 -8.94
C SER A 222 -0.96 -22.95 -8.99
N GLU A 223 0.08 -23.76 -8.83
CA GLU A 223 -0.04 -25.23 -8.75
C GLU A 223 -0.98 -25.68 -7.63
N GLY A 224 -0.99 -24.97 -6.49
CA GLY A 224 -1.90 -25.26 -5.38
C GLY A 224 -3.37 -25.06 -5.76
N TRP A 225 -3.69 -23.96 -6.45
CA TRP A 225 -5.05 -23.74 -6.95
C TRP A 225 -5.43 -24.72 -8.06
N LYS A 226 -4.48 -25.08 -8.92
CA LYS A 226 -4.69 -26.05 -10.00
C LYS A 226 -4.99 -27.44 -9.47
N ALA A 227 -4.21 -27.92 -8.50
CA ALA A 227 -4.42 -29.20 -7.82
C ALA A 227 -5.79 -29.22 -7.13
N ARG A 228 -6.09 -28.20 -6.32
CA ARG A 228 -7.35 -28.09 -5.60
C ARG A 228 -8.57 -28.07 -6.53
N ALA A 229 -8.52 -27.31 -7.62
CA ALA A 229 -9.60 -27.28 -8.59
C ALA A 229 -9.81 -28.64 -9.27
N THR A 230 -8.72 -29.37 -9.55
CA THR A 230 -8.79 -30.73 -10.13
C THR A 230 -9.43 -31.73 -9.18
N GLU A 231 -9.03 -31.71 -7.91
CA GLU A 231 -9.62 -32.54 -6.85
C GLU A 231 -11.13 -32.26 -6.70
N GLU A 232 -11.52 -30.99 -6.67
CA GLU A 232 -12.91 -30.58 -6.55
C GLU A 232 -13.76 -31.04 -7.75
N ILE A 233 -13.23 -30.97 -8.97
CA ILE A 233 -13.91 -31.49 -10.17
C ILE A 233 -14.11 -33.01 -10.05
N GLN A 234 -13.06 -33.76 -9.72
CA GLN A 234 -13.15 -35.21 -9.59
C GLN A 234 -14.17 -35.61 -8.53
N ALA A 235 -14.09 -35.00 -7.34
CA ALA A 235 -15.02 -35.27 -6.25
C ALA A 235 -16.48 -35.01 -6.65
N LEU A 236 -16.74 -33.94 -7.39
CA LEU A 236 -18.10 -33.60 -7.86
C LEU A 236 -18.60 -34.55 -8.95
N GLN A 237 -17.72 -35.03 -9.84
CA GLN A 237 -18.07 -36.00 -10.87
C GLN A 237 -18.48 -37.36 -10.29
N PHE A 238 -17.80 -37.81 -9.22
CA PHE A 238 -18.19 -39.03 -8.51
C PHE A 238 -19.58 -38.93 -7.85
N LEU A 239 -20.00 -37.74 -7.43
CA LEU A 239 -21.33 -37.52 -6.83
C LEU A 239 -22.47 -37.53 -7.86
N THR A 240 -22.16 -37.47 -9.15
CA THR A 240 -23.15 -37.44 -10.24
C THR A 240 -23.32 -38.78 -10.98
N GLN A 241 -22.56 -39.81 -10.56
CA GLN A 241 -22.66 -41.20 -11.07
C GLN A 241 -23.55 -42.03 -10.15
#